data_AF-A0A536I8R2-F1
#
_entry.id   AF-A0A536I8R2-F1
#
_cell.length_a   1.000
_cell.length_b   1.000
_cell.length_c   1.000
_cell.angle_alpha   90.00
_cell.angle_beta   90.00
_cell.angle_gamma   90.00
#
_symmetry.space_group_name_H-M   'P 1'
#
loop_
_entity.id
_entity.type
_entity.pdbx_description
1 polymer ?
#
loop_
_entity_poly.entity_id
_entity_poly.type
_entity_poly.pdbx_seq_one_letter_code
_entity_poly.pdbx_strand_id
1 'polypeptide(L)'
;MSNQTAVAAMSPDTVAVVTGGGTVTVPEGAMNVVASFGVNARRPDGFTGGGAATGRVNYDEHGNVSTRRVNAPVMFMEAAMSTQPTPNGTGGNAAMSADCAPPADCPSGFASVLVYVEDNSDSGANSDVFRIFFCVTAPGLPANFNGSSAPAGCTGPEGNTLRTGNIQVRQTITGGSASVLTAARAPLRLP
;
A
#
# COMPACT_ATOMS: atom_id res chain seq x y z
N MET A 1 6.72 -28.36 -9.37
CA MET A 1 7.50 -27.74 -8.27
C MET A 1 7.33 -26.25 -8.42
N SER A 2 6.41 -25.67 -7.65
CA SER A 2 6.12 -24.23 -7.74
C SER A 2 7.28 -23.46 -7.13
N ASN A 3 8.00 -22.68 -7.95
CA ASN A 3 8.88 -21.63 -7.45
C ASN A 3 7.99 -20.56 -6.80
N GLN A 4 7.69 -20.74 -5.52
CA GLN A 4 7.21 -19.65 -4.69
C GLN A 4 8.42 -18.72 -4.51
N THR A 5 8.49 -17.68 -5.33
CA THR A 5 9.48 -16.61 -5.22
C THR A 5 9.47 -16.13 -3.78
N ALA A 6 10.61 -16.23 -3.08
CA ALA A 6 10.72 -15.75 -1.72
C ALA A 6 10.43 -14.24 -1.71
N VAL A 7 9.25 -13.86 -1.25
CA VAL A 7 8.94 -12.45 -0.96
C VAL A 7 9.83 -12.08 0.21
N ALA A 8 10.64 -11.03 0.05
CA ALA A 8 11.43 -10.52 1.16
C ALA A 8 10.50 -10.25 2.35
N ALA A 9 10.95 -10.53 3.58
CA ALA A 9 10.15 -10.19 4.75
C ALA A 9 9.98 -8.66 4.80
N MET A 10 8.73 -8.18 5.00
CA MET A 10 8.49 -6.75 5.18
C MET A 10 9.31 -6.25 6.36
N SER A 11 10.00 -5.13 6.15
CA SER A 11 10.92 -4.59 7.14
C SER A 11 10.69 -3.10 7.41
N PRO A 12 10.82 -2.68 8.67
CA PRO A 12 10.83 -1.28 9.05
C PRO A 12 12.08 -0.51 8.61
N ASP A 13 13.09 -1.22 8.09
CA ASP A 13 14.35 -0.61 7.65
C ASP A 13 14.43 -0.46 6.12
N THR A 14 13.48 -1.05 5.39
CA THR A 14 13.45 -0.93 3.93
C THR A 14 12.98 0.47 3.50
N VAL A 15 13.87 1.26 2.92
CA VAL A 15 13.56 2.57 2.32
C VAL A 15 12.65 2.36 1.09
N ALA A 16 11.46 2.96 1.13
CA ALA A 16 10.40 2.71 0.17
C ALA A 16 9.54 3.97 -0.05
N VAL A 17 9.05 4.10 -1.28
CA VAL A 17 7.99 5.01 -1.67
C VAL A 17 6.84 4.16 -2.18
N VAL A 18 5.67 4.36 -1.59
CA VAL A 18 4.42 3.70 -1.96
C VAL A 18 3.46 4.76 -2.46
N THR A 19 3.12 4.67 -3.74
CA THR A 19 2.14 5.56 -4.36
C THR A 19 1.11 4.74 -5.09
N GLY A 20 -0.14 5.13 -5.03
CA GLY A 20 -1.18 4.42 -5.75
C GLY A 20 -2.54 5.03 -5.54
N GLY A 21 -3.48 4.60 -6.35
CA GLY A 21 -4.87 5.00 -6.21
C GLY A 21 -5.72 4.22 -7.19
N GLY A 22 -6.99 4.13 -6.88
CA GLY A 22 -7.87 3.27 -7.63
C GLY A 22 -9.19 3.03 -6.95
N THR A 23 -9.85 1.97 -7.40
CA THR A 23 -11.09 1.50 -6.79
C THR A 23 -10.99 0.03 -6.41
N VAL A 24 -11.70 -0.33 -5.35
CA VAL A 24 -11.84 -1.71 -4.87
C VAL A 24 -13.32 -2.02 -4.65
N THR A 25 -13.64 -3.31 -4.68
CA THR A 25 -14.96 -3.80 -4.29
C THR A 25 -14.98 -4.05 -2.78
N VAL A 26 -16.02 -3.56 -2.12
CA VAL A 26 -16.26 -3.76 -0.68
C VAL A 26 -17.53 -4.60 -0.51
N PRO A 27 -17.45 -5.77 0.14
CA PRO A 27 -18.64 -6.55 0.44
C PRO A 27 -19.37 -5.95 1.65
N GLU A 28 -20.58 -5.42 1.43
CA GLU A 28 -21.49 -4.92 2.45
C GLU A 28 -22.73 -5.84 2.55
N GLY A 29 -22.63 -6.87 3.39
CA GLY A 29 -23.72 -7.84 3.59
C GLY A 29 -24.06 -8.61 2.32
N ALA A 30 -25.23 -8.33 1.73
CA ALA A 30 -25.69 -8.95 0.49
C ALA A 30 -25.37 -8.12 -0.77
N MET A 31 -24.82 -6.91 -0.62
CA MET A 31 -24.48 -6.02 -1.73
C MET A 31 -22.97 -5.78 -1.80
N ASN A 32 -22.47 -5.54 -3.01
CA ASN A 32 -21.11 -5.08 -3.22
C ASN A 32 -21.17 -3.58 -3.55
N VAL A 33 -20.42 -2.78 -2.79
CA VAL A 33 -20.22 -1.37 -3.10
C VAL A 33 -18.81 -1.13 -3.62
N VAL A 34 -18.57 0.06 -4.16
CA VAL A 34 -17.26 0.48 -4.65
C VAL A 34 -16.68 1.45 -3.64
N ALA A 35 -15.41 1.27 -3.31
CA ALA A 35 -14.65 2.30 -2.60
C ALA A 35 -13.51 2.80 -3.46
N SER A 36 -13.21 4.09 -3.34
CA SER A 36 -12.03 4.71 -3.92
C SER A 36 -10.94 4.83 -2.87
N PHE A 37 -9.69 4.70 -3.27
CA PHE A 37 -8.56 4.88 -2.36
C PHE A 37 -7.42 5.65 -3.03
N GLY A 38 -6.57 6.23 -2.20
CA GLY A 38 -5.30 6.82 -2.58
C GLY A 38 -4.27 6.58 -1.48
N VAL A 39 -3.07 6.19 -1.87
CA VAL A 39 -1.93 6.03 -0.97
C VAL A 39 -0.77 6.84 -1.51
N ASN A 40 -0.15 7.63 -0.63
CA ASN A 40 1.12 8.28 -0.90
C ASN A 40 1.90 8.25 0.41
N ALA A 41 2.82 7.31 0.53
CA ALA A 41 3.65 7.14 1.70
C ALA A 41 5.12 7.04 1.30
N ARG A 42 5.98 7.66 2.10
CA ARG A 42 7.43 7.60 1.91
C ARG A 42 8.11 7.35 3.24
N ARG A 43 9.04 6.41 3.22
CA ARG A 43 10.10 6.31 4.20
C ARG A 43 11.31 7.17 3.76
N PRO A 44 11.76 8.13 4.60
CA PRO A 44 12.94 8.93 4.30
C PRO A 44 14.23 8.09 4.35
N ASP A 45 15.28 8.58 3.68
CA ASP A 45 16.57 7.88 3.58
C ASP A 45 17.33 7.93 4.91
N GLY A 46 18.13 6.90 5.19
CA GLY A 46 19.01 6.85 6.37
C GLY A 46 18.32 6.45 7.68
N PHE A 47 17.11 5.90 7.63
CA PHE A 47 16.38 5.48 8.82
C PHE A 47 16.63 4.00 9.18
N THR A 48 16.97 3.73 10.44
CA THR A 48 17.08 2.38 11.04
C THR A 48 16.24 2.31 12.31
N GLY A 49 15.43 1.25 12.47
CA GLY A 49 14.71 0.94 13.71
C GLY A 49 13.24 1.34 13.79
N GLY A 50 12.46 1.29 12.69
CA GLY A 50 10.98 1.39 12.80
C GLY A 50 10.41 2.81 12.92
N GLY A 51 10.98 3.74 12.17
CA GLY A 51 10.64 5.16 12.24
C GLY A 51 9.31 5.60 11.67
N ALA A 52 9.03 6.88 11.93
CA ALA A 52 7.90 7.58 11.36
C ALA A 52 8.01 7.63 9.83
N ALA A 53 6.98 7.16 9.15
CA ALA A 53 6.78 7.39 7.73
C ALA A 53 6.16 8.79 7.51
N THR A 54 6.11 9.22 6.26
CA THR A 54 5.47 10.46 5.87
C THR A 54 4.47 10.19 4.76
N GLY A 55 3.42 11.01 4.67
CA GLY A 55 2.42 10.90 3.62
C GLY A 55 1.01 10.72 4.15
N ARG A 56 0.09 10.23 3.31
CA ARG A 56 -1.34 10.09 3.61
C ARG A 56 -1.97 8.86 2.98
N VAL A 57 -3.00 8.37 3.65
CA VAL A 57 -3.96 7.39 3.14
C VAL A 57 -5.31 8.09 3.01
N ASN A 58 -5.93 7.92 1.84
CA ASN A 58 -7.28 8.35 1.54
C ASN A 58 -8.13 7.12 1.18
N TYR A 59 -9.36 7.07 1.69
CA TYR A 59 -10.33 6.03 1.36
C TYR A 59 -11.73 6.63 1.44
N ASP A 60 -12.60 6.33 0.47
CA ASP A 60 -13.98 6.78 0.46
C ASP A 60 -14.87 5.66 -0.10
N GLU A 61 -15.74 5.13 0.75
CA GLU A 61 -16.72 4.11 0.38
C GLU A 61 -17.98 4.74 -0.19
N HIS A 62 -18.37 4.37 -1.41
CA HIS A 62 -19.48 4.98 -2.14
C HIS A 62 -20.87 4.38 -1.79
N GLY A 63 -20.99 3.71 -0.64
CA GLY A 63 -22.21 3.05 -0.16
C GLY A 63 -23.28 4.01 0.39
N ASN A 64 -24.45 3.49 0.77
CA ASN A 64 -25.65 4.32 1.00
C ASN A 64 -26.07 4.49 2.48
N VAL A 65 -25.47 3.77 3.43
CA VAL A 65 -25.93 3.78 4.84
C VAL A 65 -24.84 3.87 5.91
N SER A 66 -23.57 3.59 5.60
CA SER A 66 -22.46 3.70 6.56
C SER A 66 -21.12 3.94 5.86
N THR A 67 -21.06 4.99 5.03
CA THR A 67 -19.86 5.34 4.26
C THR A 67 -18.65 5.58 5.16
N ARG A 68 -17.63 4.73 5.03
CA ARG A 68 -16.35 4.96 5.68
C ARG A 68 -15.51 5.91 4.84
N ARG A 69 -15.06 6.99 5.48
CA ARG A 69 -14.12 7.95 4.90
C ARG A 69 -12.85 8.02 5.73
N VAL A 70 -11.71 7.99 5.05
CA VAL A 70 -10.38 8.13 5.63
C VAL A 70 -9.61 9.21 4.87
N ASN A 71 -8.96 10.10 5.61
CA ASN A 71 -7.92 11.00 5.16
C ASN A 71 -6.96 11.21 6.34
N ALA A 72 -5.98 10.32 6.46
CA ALA A 72 -5.14 10.19 7.64
C ALA A 72 -3.65 10.25 7.28
N PRO A 73 -2.81 10.96 8.06
CA PRO A 73 -1.37 10.94 7.88
C PRO A 73 -0.78 9.56 8.23
N VAL A 74 0.11 9.06 7.39
CA VAL A 74 0.84 7.81 7.66
C VAL A 74 1.86 8.06 8.75
N MET A 75 1.83 7.25 9.81
CA MET A 75 2.77 7.31 10.92
C MET A 75 3.80 6.20 10.85
N PHE A 76 3.39 4.97 10.52
CA PHE A 76 4.31 3.84 10.42
C PHE A 76 4.17 3.19 9.06
N MET A 77 5.25 2.64 8.56
CA MET A 77 5.28 1.89 7.31
C MET A 77 6.19 0.69 7.49
N GLU A 78 6.02 -0.35 6.71
CA GLU A 78 6.96 -1.46 6.51
C GLU A 78 6.82 -1.87 5.04
N ALA A 79 7.93 -2.29 4.43
CA ALA A 79 7.89 -2.67 3.02
C ALA A 79 8.86 -3.81 2.75
N ALA A 80 8.57 -4.57 1.71
CA ALA A 80 9.49 -5.50 1.08
C ALA A 80 9.48 -5.25 -0.43
N MET A 81 10.67 -5.15 -1.00
CA MET A 81 10.85 -4.95 -2.43
C MET A 81 10.80 -6.30 -3.14
N SER A 82 10.22 -6.32 -4.34
CA SER A 82 10.32 -7.50 -5.20
C SER A 82 11.80 -7.76 -5.55
N THR A 83 12.23 -9.01 -5.46
CA THR A 83 13.54 -9.46 -5.99
C THR A 83 13.53 -9.55 -7.52
N GLN A 84 12.33 -9.46 -8.12
CA GLN A 84 12.07 -9.38 -9.55
C GLN A 84 11.18 -8.18 -9.79
N PRO A 85 11.72 -6.94 -9.72
CA PRO A 85 10.93 -5.76 -10.01
C PRO A 85 10.41 -5.85 -11.44
N THR A 86 9.23 -5.28 -11.67
CA THR A 86 8.67 -5.20 -12.99
C THR A 86 9.50 -4.24 -13.87
N PRO A 87 9.36 -4.26 -15.21
CA PRO A 87 10.07 -3.38 -16.13
C PRO A 87 10.12 -1.89 -15.79
N ASN A 88 9.12 -1.35 -15.07
CA ASN A 88 9.10 0.06 -14.63
C ASN A 88 9.90 0.32 -13.33
N GLY A 89 10.53 -0.72 -12.76
CA GLY A 89 11.29 -0.67 -11.52
C GLY A 89 10.45 -0.68 -10.25
N THR A 90 9.19 -1.10 -10.30
CA THR A 90 8.29 -1.22 -9.15
C THR A 90 8.03 -2.69 -8.81
N GLY A 91 7.45 -2.95 -7.63
CA GLY A 91 7.05 -4.28 -7.20
C GLY A 91 7.33 -4.56 -5.73
N GLY A 92 6.52 -5.45 -5.15
CA GLY A 92 6.62 -5.87 -3.76
C GLY A 92 5.37 -5.51 -2.98
N ASN A 93 5.50 -5.42 -1.66
CA ASN A 93 4.37 -5.18 -0.77
C ASN A 93 4.75 -4.22 0.36
N ALA A 94 3.74 -3.57 0.92
CA ALA A 94 3.92 -2.66 2.02
C ALA A 94 2.72 -2.64 2.97
N ALA A 95 3.00 -2.45 4.24
CA ALA A 95 2.03 -2.15 5.28
C ALA A 95 2.22 -0.71 5.76
N MET A 96 1.13 -0.01 6.05
CA MET A 96 1.14 1.38 6.49
C MET A 96 0.09 1.58 7.58
N SER A 97 0.48 2.17 8.71
CA SER A 97 -0.47 2.59 9.74
C SER A 97 -0.61 4.10 9.72
N ALA A 98 -1.84 4.59 9.62
CA ALA A 98 -2.15 6.02 9.59
C ALA A 98 -2.97 6.44 10.81
N ASP A 99 -2.69 7.63 11.32
CA ASP A 99 -3.26 8.16 12.55
C ASP A 99 -4.61 8.84 12.30
N CYS A 100 -5.62 8.42 13.07
CA CYS A 100 -6.96 9.02 13.02
C CYS A 100 -7.13 10.16 14.02
N ALA A 101 -6.08 10.55 14.75
CA ALA A 101 -6.12 11.76 15.56
C ALA A 101 -6.40 13.00 14.69
N PRO A 102 -7.23 13.95 15.17
CA PRO A 102 -7.46 15.22 14.47
C PRO A 102 -6.12 15.90 14.11
N PRO A 103 -5.96 16.44 12.89
CA PRO A 103 -7.00 16.82 11.92
C PRO A 103 -7.31 15.73 10.85
N ALA A 104 -7.11 14.45 11.15
CA ALA A 104 -7.50 13.37 10.24
C ALA A 104 -9.02 13.19 10.15
N ASP A 105 -9.49 12.75 8.99
CA ASP A 105 -10.85 12.23 8.84
C ASP A 105 -10.80 10.71 8.94
N CYS A 106 -11.51 10.12 9.90
CA CYS A 106 -11.68 8.67 10.02
C CYS A 106 -13.10 8.37 10.51
N PRO A 107 -13.63 7.14 10.30
CA PRO A 107 -14.91 6.77 10.88
C PRO A 107 -14.82 6.79 12.41
N SER A 108 -15.90 7.21 13.08
CA SER A 108 -15.95 7.33 14.53
C SER A 108 -15.67 5.99 15.23
N GLY A 109 -14.90 6.02 16.32
CA GLY A 109 -14.57 4.82 17.10
C GLY A 109 -13.27 4.14 16.69
N PHE A 110 -12.62 4.59 15.61
CA PHE A 110 -11.29 4.11 15.21
C PHE A 110 -10.22 5.16 15.54
N ALA A 111 -9.10 4.69 16.10
CA ALA A 111 -7.94 5.51 16.45
C ALA A 111 -6.81 5.42 15.40
N SER A 112 -6.85 4.42 14.52
CA SER A 112 -5.96 4.34 13.37
C SER A 112 -6.55 3.51 12.24
N VAL A 113 -5.97 3.62 11.06
CA VAL A 113 -6.17 2.66 9.98
C VAL A 113 -4.87 1.93 9.67
N LEU A 114 -4.98 0.67 9.30
CA LEU A 114 -3.88 -0.14 8.80
C LEU A 114 -4.17 -0.49 7.34
N VAL A 115 -3.24 -0.18 6.46
CA VAL A 115 -3.34 -0.44 5.03
C VAL A 115 -2.28 -1.45 4.64
N TYR A 116 -2.64 -2.37 3.78
CA TYR A 116 -1.73 -3.29 3.12
C TYR A 116 -1.88 -3.15 1.61
N VAL A 117 -0.76 -3.13 0.90
CA VAL A 117 -0.73 -3.06 -0.55
C VAL A 117 0.24 -4.06 -1.15
N GLU A 118 -0.10 -4.53 -2.36
CA GLU A 118 0.79 -5.31 -3.22
C GLU A 118 0.84 -4.67 -4.59
N ASP A 119 2.06 -4.51 -5.10
CA ASP A 119 2.37 -4.13 -6.47
C ASP A 119 2.80 -5.41 -7.19
N ASN A 120 1.80 -6.08 -7.77
CA ASN A 120 1.93 -7.40 -8.40
C ASN A 120 2.00 -7.30 -9.92
N SER A 121 1.66 -6.14 -10.49
CA SER A 121 1.62 -5.94 -11.93
C SER A 121 2.11 -4.58 -12.34
N ASP A 122 2.75 -4.52 -13.51
CA ASP A 122 2.90 -3.24 -14.19
C ASP A 122 1.53 -2.60 -14.46
N SER A 123 1.53 -1.28 -14.37
CA SER A 123 0.38 -0.37 -14.52
C SER A 123 -0.82 -0.95 -15.28
N GLY A 124 -1.95 -1.10 -14.60
CA GLY A 124 -3.26 -1.28 -15.24
C GLY A 124 -3.74 -2.72 -15.44
N ALA A 125 -3.05 -3.74 -14.91
CA ALA A 125 -3.48 -5.13 -15.04
C ALA A 125 -4.38 -5.63 -13.89
N ASN A 126 -4.92 -4.74 -13.05
CA ASN A 126 -5.83 -5.07 -11.94
C ASN A 126 -5.35 -6.25 -11.08
N SER A 127 -4.03 -6.43 -10.91
CA SER A 127 -3.46 -7.52 -10.11
C SER A 127 -2.87 -7.03 -8.79
N ASP A 128 -2.68 -5.72 -8.69
CA ASP A 128 -2.33 -5.03 -7.46
C ASP A 128 -3.42 -5.25 -6.41
N VAL A 129 -3.03 -5.18 -5.14
CA VAL A 129 -3.94 -5.41 -4.01
C VAL A 129 -3.94 -4.18 -3.13
N PHE A 130 -5.12 -3.74 -2.73
CA PHE A 130 -5.30 -2.76 -1.67
C PHE A 130 -6.26 -3.33 -0.63
N ARG A 131 -5.84 -3.30 0.62
CA ARG A 131 -6.66 -3.70 1.76
C ARG A 131 -6.54 -2.68 2.88
N ILE A 132 -7.66 -2.30 3.46
CA ILE A 132 -7.72 -1.39 4.60
C ILE A 132 -8.41 -2.06 5.79
N PHE A 133 -7.88 -1.80 6.97
CA PHE A 133 -8.38 -2.26 8.25
C PHE A 133 -8.58 -1.05 9.16
N PHE A 134 -9.65 -1.06 9.94
CA PHE A 134 -10.02 0.02 10.83
C PHE A 134 -9.76 -0.43 12.27
N CYS A 135 -8.90 0.27 12.99
CA CYS A 135 -8.40 -0.16 14.30
C CYS A 135 -8.83 0.79 15.41
N VAL A 136 -9.28 0.22 16.54
CA VAL A 136 -9.64 1.00 17.75
C VAL A 136 -8.42 1.35 18.60
N THR A 137 -7.26 0.79 18.26
CA THR A 137 -5.97 1.04 18.92
C THR A 137 -5.22 2.17 18.23
N ALA A 138 -4.27 2.77 18.95
CA ALA A 138 -3.34 3.74 18.37
C ALA A 138 -2.56 3.14 17.17
N PRO A 139 -2.01 4.00 16.29
CA PRO A 139 -1.23 3.56 15.14
C PRO A 139 -0.10 2.62 15.52
N GLY A 140 0.08 1.56 14.74
CA GLY A 140 1.10 0.55 14.96
C GLY A 140 1.12 -0.48 13.83
N LEU A 141 2.25 -1.17 13.70
CA LEU A 141 2.42 -2.27 12.76
C LEU A 141 2.52 -3.58 13.53
N PRO A 142 1.54 -4.49 13.38
CA PRO A 142 1.62 -5.81 13.99
C PRO A 142 2.76 -6.62 13.38
N ALA A 143 3.48 -7.37 14.21
CA ALA A 143 4.53 -8.27 13.75
C ALA A 143 3.97 -9.31 12.76
N ASN A 144 4.69 -9.54 11.66
CA ASN A 144 4.33 -10.50 10.61
C ASN A 144 2.98 -10.25 9.94
N PHE A 145 2.47 -9.01 10.01
CA PHE A 145 1.26 -8.64 9.29
C PHE A 145 1.45 -8.87 7.78
N ASN A 146 0.48 -9.50 7.13
CA ASN A 146 0.52 -9.82 5.69
C ASN A 146 -0.76 -9.37 4.95
N GLY A 147 -1.55 -8.51 5.59
CA GLY A 147 -2.79 -7.98 5.03
C GLY A 147 -3.89 -9.01 4.77
N SER A 148 -3.78 -10.26 5.22
CA SER A 148 -4.80 -11.30 4.94
C SER A 148 -5.88 -11.38 6.01
N SER A 149 -5.54 -11.08 7.26
CA SER A 149 -6.47 -11.09 8.39
C SER A 149 -6.32 -9.84 9.25
N ALA A 150 -7.42 -9.44 9.89
CA ALA A 150 -7.42 -8.30 10.79
C ALA A 150 -6.60 -8.61 12.06
N PRO A 151 -5.65 -7.73 12.44
CA PRO A 151 -4.99 -7.82 13.74
C PRO A 151 -5.96 -7.61 14.90
N ALA A 152 -5.53 -7.96 16.11
CA ALA A 152 -6.31 -7.70 17.32
C ALA A 152 -6.62 -6.20 17.45
N GLY A 153 -7.89 -5.86 17.72
CA GLY A 153 -8.35 -4.46 17.78
C GLY A 153 -8.63 -3.82 16.42
N CYS A 154 -8.54 -4.56 15.32
CA CYS A 154 -8.89 -4.08 13.99
C CYS A 154 -10.07 -4.86 13.39
N THR A 155 -10.82 -4.20 12.51
CA THR A 155 -11.89 -4.79 11.69
C THR A 155 -11.53 -4.65 10.21
N GLY A 156 -11.84 -5.66 9.39
CA GLY A 156 -11.51 -5.71 7.96
C GLY A 156 -11.00 -7.09 7.53
N PRO A 157 -10.35 -7.21 6.36
CA PRO A 157 -10.07 -6.11 5.42
C PRO A 157 -11.32 -5.66 4.66
N GLU A 158 -11.34 -4.38 4.30
CA GLU A 158 -12.06 -3.92 3.12
C GLU A 158 -11.11 -3.80 1.94
N GLY A 159 -11.64 -4.04 0.74
CA GLY A 159 -10.87 -4.11 -0.48
C GLY A 159 -10.17 -5.45 -0.69
N ASN A 160 -9.59 -5.61 -1.88
CA ASN A 160 -8.75 -6.74 -2.25
C ASN A 160 -7.99 -6.34 -3.53
N THR A 161 -7.85 -7.27 -4.48
CA THR A 161 -7.41 -6.97 -5.84
C THR A 161 -8.14 -5.78 -6.44
N LEU A 162 -7.39 -4.87 -7.05
CA LEU A 162 -7.93 -3.62 -7.58
C LEU A 162 -8.95 -3.87 -8.68
N ARG A 163 -10.03 -3.09 -8.68
CA ARG A 163 -10.97 -3.02 -9.79
C ARG A 163 -10.46 -2.08 -10.88
N THR A 164 -9.85 -0.96 -10.48
CA THR A 164 -9.21 0.02 -11.36
C THR A 164 -8.02 0.66 -10.66
N GLY A 165 -7.12 1.25 -11.43
CA GLY A 165 -5.99 2.02 -10.93
C GLY A 165 -4.71 1.20 -10.86
N ASN A 166 -3.77 1.66 -10.05
CA ASN A 166 -2.45 1.03 -9.90
C ASN A 166 -1.81 1.40 -8.57
N ILE A 167 -0.92 0.53 -8.10
CA ILE A 167 -0.02 0.75 -6.99
C ILE A 167 1.42 0.69 -7.52
N GLN A 168 2.30 1.44 -6.89
CA GLN A 168 3.74 1.40 -7.13
C GLN A 168 4.44 1.32 -5.80
N VAL A 169 5.16 0.22 -5.58
CA VAL A 169 6.11 0.06 -4.48
C VAL A 169 7.50 0.15 -5.08
N ARG A 170 8.29 1.16 -4.72
CA ARG A 170 9.65 1.33 -5.25
C ARG A 170 10.61 1.87 -4.20
N GLN A 171 11.91 1.69 -4.42
CA GLN A 171 12.94 2.34 -3.60
C GLN A 171 13.05 3.83 -3.95
N THR A 172 13.45 4.66 -2.98
CA THR A 172 13.87 6.03 -3.26
C THR A 172 15.16 5.98 -4.09
N ILE A 173 15.18 6.63 -5.26
CA ILE A 173 16.42 6.84 -6.01
C ILE A 173 17.18 7.98 -5.34
N THR A 174 18.16 7.65 -4.49
CA THR A 174 19.08 8.63 -3.90
C THR A 174 20.47 8.33 -4.42
N GLY A 175 21.15 9.36 -4.92
CA GLY A 175 22.42 9.28 -5.66
C GLY A 175 23.43 8.32 -5.06
N GLY A 176 23.85 7.34 -5.87
CA GLY A 176 24.76 6.26 -5.50
C GLY A 176 24.45 5.01 -6.31
N SER A 177 24.78 5.04 -7.60
CA SER A 177 24.72 3.89 -8.52
C SER A 177 23.43 3.07 -8.45
N ALA A 178 22.30 3.70 -8.78
CA ALA A 178 21.21 2.91 -9.35
C ALA A 178 21.76 2.27 -10.62
N SER A 179 21.98 0.96 -10.62
CA SER A 179 21.92 0.17 -11.85
C SER A 179 20.46 0.19 -12.29
N VAL A 180 20.02 1.36 -12.76
CA VAL A 180 18.95 1.42 -13.74
C VAL A 180 19.54 0.68 -14.93
N LEU A 181 19.15 -0.58 -15.12
CA LEU A 181 19.27 -1.21 -16.43
C LEU A 181 18.47 -0.30 -17.36
N THR A 182 19.18 0.61 -18.01
CA THR A 182 18.62 1.49 -19.01
C THR A 182 18.11 0.52 -20.07
N ALA A 183 16.79 0.38 -20.17
CA ALA A 183 16.19 -0.31 -21.29
C ALA A 183 16.77 0.35 -22.54
N ALA A 184 17.63 -0.39 -23.26
CA ALA A 184 18.21 0.09 -24.49
C ALA A 184 17.05 0.54 -25.38
N ARG A 185 17.03 1.83 -25.74
CA ARG A 185 16.14 2.31 -26.80
C ARG A 185 16.38 1.41 -28.00
N ALA A 186 15.34 0.68 -28.42
CA ALA A 186 15.37 -0.04 -29.68
C ALA A 186 15.74 0.97 -30.78
N PRO A 187 16.75 0.70 -31.63
CA PRO A 187 17.08 1.61 -32.71
C PRO A 187 15.88 1.70 -33.65
N LEU A 188 15.35 2.91 -33.80
CA LEU A 188 14.35 3.24 -34.81
C LEU A 188 14.99 3.00 -36.18
N ARG A 189 14.76 1.84 -36.78
CA ARG A 189 14.99 1.65 -38.22
C ARG A 189 13.89 2.40 -38.95
N LEU A 190 14.23 3.57 -39.48
CA LEU A 190 13.45 4.21 -40.53
C LEU A 190 13.62 3.40 -41.84
N PRO A 191 12.59 3.37 -42.70
CA PRO A 191 12.48 2.49 -43.87
C PRO A 191 13.57 2.72 -44.93
#